data_AF-A0A269VXN4-F1
#
_entry.id   AF-A0A269VXN4-F1
#
_cell.length_a   1.000
_cell.length_b   1.000
_cell.length_c   1.000
_cell.angle_alpha   90.00
_cell.angle_beta   90.00
_cell.angle_gamma   90.00
#
_symmetry.space_group_name_H-M   'P 1'
#
loop_
_entity.id
_entity.type
_entity.pdbx_description
1 polymer ?
#
loop_
_entity_poly.entity_id
_entity_poly.type
_entity_poly.pdbx_seq_one_letter_code
_entity_poly.pdbx_strand_id
1 'polypeptide(L)' 'MLFGKLKQWMSDRCPECEQKLISRHDDMALIKHCPDHHYTEETYTQLGVTIVYRPDQEQD' A
#
# COMPACT_ATOMS: atom_id res chain seq x y z
N MET A 1 -19.83 19.25 -2.87
CA MET A 1 -18.79 18.52 -3.62
C MET A 1 -17.44 18.81 -2.97
N LEU A 2 -16.93 18.01 -2.04
CA LEU A 2 -15.58 18.20 -1.47
C LEU A 2 -15.07 16.91 -0.77
N PHE A 3 -15.03 15.78 -1.48
CA PHE A 3 -14.31 14.57 -1.03
C PHE A 3 -12.93 14.46 -1.72
N GLY A 4 -12.27 15.60 -1.93
CA GLY A 4 -11.05 15.69 -2.75
C GLY A 4 -9.72 15.55 -2.00
N LYS A 5 -9.70 15.39 -0.67
CA LYS A 5 -8.45 15.48 0.13
C LYS A 5 -8.31 14.46 1.26
N LEU A 6 -9.00 13.32 1.20
CA LEU A 6 -8.80 12.22 2.17
C LEU A 6 -7.78 11.16 1.71
N LYS A 7 -7.25 11.26 0.48
CA LYS A 7 -6.31 10.26 -0.06
C LYS A 7 -4.89 10.34 0.50
N GLN A 8 -4.49 11.48 1.07
CA GLN A 8 -3.08 11.70 1.44
C GLN A 8 -2.72 11.21 2.86
N TRP A 9 -3.72 10.91 3.70
CA TRP A 9 -3.51 10.32 5.04
C TRP A 9 -3.63 8.79 5.06
N MET A 10 -4.21 8.20 4.01
CA MET A 10 -4.31 6.73 3.88
C MET A 10 -3.03 6.09 3.32
N SER A 11 -2.06 6.86 2.81
CA SER A 11 -0.80 6.27 2.30
C SER A 11 0.06 5.58 3.38
N ASP A 12 -0.24 5.80 4.66
CA ASP A 12 0.42 5.15 5.80
C ASP A 12 -0.51 4.20 6.56
N ARG A 13 -1.76 4.02 6.11
CA ARG A 13 -2.74 3.16 6.78
C ARG A 13 -3.35 2.19 5.78
N CYS A 14 -3.55 0.97 6.20
CA CYS A 14 -4.25 0.01 5.39
C CYS A 14 -5.70 0.47 5.16
N PRO A 15 -6.21 0.39 3.92
CA PRO A 15 -7.60 0.74 3.63
C PRO A 15 -8.61 -0.22 4.29
N GLU A 16 -8.22 -1.46 4.56
CA GLU A 16 -9.08 -2.50 5.17
C GLU A 16 -8.99 -2.47 6.70
N CYS A 17 -7.75 -2.56 7.22
CA CYS A 17 -7.49 -2.74 8.65
C CYS A 17 -7.40 -1.40 9.42
N GLU A 18 -7.33 -0.26 8.72
CA GLU A 18 -6.99 1.09 9.24
C GLU A 18 -5.68 1.16 10.05
N GLN A 19 -4.97 0.05 10.18
CA GLN A 19 -3.70 -0.05 10.89
C GLN A 19 -2.58 0.59 10.08
N LYS A 20 -1.54 1.01 10.79
CA LYS A 20 -0.36 1.61 10.18
C LYS A 20 0.38 0.58 9.31
N LEU A 21 0.65 0.94 8.07
CA LEU A 21 1.47 0.13 7.16
C LEU A 21 2.91 0.08 7.67
N ILE A 22 3.49 -1.11 7.66
CA ILE A 22 4.89 -1.33 7.95
C ILE A 22 5.68 -1.03 6.67
N SER A 23 6.44 0.06 6.67
CA SER A 23 7.35 0.40 5.60
C SER A 23 8.71 -0.27 5.81
N ARG A 24 9.16 -1.03 4.82
CA ARG A 24 10.49 -1.62 4.72
C ARG A 24 11.18 -1.05 3.50
N HIS A 25 12.35 -0.46 3.71
CA HIS A 25 13.22 -0.06 2.61
C HIS A 25 14.21 -1.20 2.36
N ASP A 26 14.24 -1.67 1.13
CA ASP A 26 15.23 -2.61 0.60
C ASP A 26 16.11 -1.87 -0.43
N ASP A 27 17.27 -2.42 -0.77
CA ASP A 27 18.26 -1.74 -1.64
C ASP A 27 17.69 -1.37 -3.03
N MET A 28 16.65 -2.08 -3.48
CA MET A 28 16.02 -1.89 -4.78
C MET A 28 14.58 -1.34 -4.72
N ALA A 29 13.91 -1.42 -3.57
CA ALA A 29 12.49 -1.15 -3.47
C ALA A 29 12.05 -0.62 -2.09
N LEU A 30 11.02 0.22 -2.08
CA LEU A 30 10.27 0.60 -0.89
C LEU A 30 9.01 -0.27 -0.80
N ILE A 31 8.97 -1.17 0.17
CA ILE A 31 7.86 -2.08 0.43
C ILE A 31 7.03 -1.54 1.59
N LYS A 32 5.71 -1.48 1.47
CA LYS A 32 4.77 -1.14 2.55
C LYS A 32 3.72 -2.23 2.66
N HIS A 33 3.49 -2.79 3.84
CA HIS A 33 2.47 -3.84 4.02
C HIS A 33 1.65 -3.66 5.30
N CYS A 34 0.36 -4.04 5.31
CA CYS A 34 -0.43 -4.18 6.56
C CYS A 34 0.13 -5.40 7.31
N PRO A 35 0.33 -5.33 8.64
CA PRO A 35 0.72 -6.49 9.45
C PRO A 35 -0.26 -7.67 9.31
N ASP A 36 -1.54 -7.39 9.13
CA ASP A 36 -2.57 -8.40 8.83
C ASP A 36 -2.62 -8.82 7.36
N HIS A 37 -1.64 -8.43 6.54
CA HIS A 37 -1.48 -8.83 5.13
C HIS A 37 -2.65 -8.48 4.19
N HIS A 38 -3.52 -7.53 4.57
CA HIS A 38 -4.62 -7.06 3.71
C HIS A 38 -4.19 -6.11 2.59
N TYR A 39 -2.98 -5.58 2.62
CA TYR A 39 -2.48 -4.64 1.63
C TYR A 39 -0.96 -4.70 1.60
N THR A 40 -0.38 -4.80 0.40
CA THR A 40 1.07 -4.66 0.19
C THR A 40 1.34 -3.78 -1.02
N GLU A 41 2.33 -2.91 -0.94
CA GLU A 41 2.77 -1.99 -1.98
C GLU A 41 4.28 -2.06 -2.10
N GLU A 42 4.81 -2.21 -3.32
CA GLU A 42 6.23 -2.25 -3.61
C GLU A 42 6.55 -1.18 -4.64
N THR A 43 7.36 -0.19 -4.26
CA THR A 43 7.80 0.89 -5.14
C THR A 43 9.26 0.68 -5.52
N TYR A 44 9.50 0.38 -6.79
CA TYR A 44 10.83 0.22 -7.37
C TYR A 44 11.25 1.54 -7.99
N THR A 45 11.88 2.40 -7.19
CA THR A 45 12.32 3.74 -7.62
C THR A 45 13.28 3.71 -8.80
N GLN A 46 14.14 2.68 -8.90
CA GLN A 46 15.07 2.51 -10.02
C GLN A 46 14.36 2.23 -11.35
N LEU A 47 13.18 1.60 -11.31
CA LEU A 47 12.38 1.25 -12.48
C LEU A 47 11.21 2.23 -12.71
N GLY A 48 10.92 3.10 -11.74
CA GLY A 48 9.78 4.01 -11.78
C GLY A 48 8.42 3.29 -11.72
N VAL A 49 8.37 2.08 -11.16
CA VAL A 49 7.14 1.27 -11.08
C VAL A 49 6.69 1.10 -9.63
N THR A 50 5.38 1.05 -9.44
CA THR A 50 4.74 0.74 -8.15
C THR A 50 3.78 -0.42 -8.35
N ILE A 51 3.98 -1.50 -7.60
CA ILE A 51 3.14 -2.69 -7.59
C ILE A 51 2.29 -2.64 -6.33
N VAL A 52 0.98 -2.84 -6.46
CA VAL A 52 0.05 -2.87 -5.32
C VAL A 52 -0.64 -4.21 -5.31
N TYR A 53 -0.39 -5.00 -4.27
CA TYR A 53 -1.06 -6.26 -4.00
C TYR A 53 -2.26 -5.97 -3.10
N ARG A 54 -3.44 -6.28 -3.62
CA ARG A 54 -4.68 -6.32 -2.85
C ARG A 54 -5.19 -7.75 -2.88
N PRO A 55 -5.38 -8.41 -1.73
CA PRO A 55 -6.07 -9.67 -1.65
C PRO A 55 -7.58 -9.41 -1.83
N ASP A 56 -7.98 -8.97 -3.02
CA ASP A 56 -9.38 -8.84 -3.37
C ASP A 56 -9.81 -10.12 -4.10
N GLN A 57 -10.46 -10.99 -3.32
CA GLN A 57 -11.46 -12.01 -3.68
C GLN A 57 -11.10 -12.98 -4.81
N GLU A 58 -11.12 -14.27 -4.49
CA GLU A 58 -11.34 -15.40 -5.41
C GLU A 58 -11.94 -14.95 -6.76
N GLN A 59 -11.13 -15.03 -7.82
CA GLN A 59 -11.65 -15.04 -9.19
C GLN A 59 -12.50 -16.30 -9.32
N ASP A 60 -13.82 -16.12 -9.38
CA ASP A 60 -14.82 -17.11 -9.83
C ASP A 60 -14.46 -17.70 -11.21
#